data_AF-A0A554FTR1-F1
#
_entry.id   AF-A0A554FTR1-F1
#
_cell.length_a   1.000
_cell.length_b   1.000
_cell.length_c   1.000
_cell.angle_alpha   90.00
_cell.angle_beta   90.00
_cell.angle_gamma   90.00
#
_symmetry.space_group_name_H-M   'P 1'
#
loop_
_entity.id
_entity.type
_entity.pdbx_description
1 polymer ?
#
loop_
_entity_poly.entity_id
_entity_poly.type
_entity_poly.pdbx_seq_one_letter_code
_entity_poly.pdbx_strand_id
1 'polypeptide(L)'
;MRPSRNVVRVGAVKAFRWGVAAAALLGAGCGYRFTPWGSALPAGVGQVCAPIFANDTPEPALENLFTRYLRQQLVQAGRLASAPGCTSTIEGAVLNVWASPTIVVGNYRVSTTVRLRLLKEGQLLGETVVSGTEDYLQGRGGVLEAEANRQAALARLAETLMRDGYDRLASTW
;
A
#
# COMPACT_ATOMS: atom_id res chain seq x y z
N MET A 1 -12.70 -31.75 77.85
CA MET A 1 -13.60 -32.02 76.71
C MET A 1 -13.32 -31.02 75.59
N ARG A 2 -13.08 -31.49 74.36
CA ARG A 2 -13.22 -30.75 73.08
C ARG A 2 -14.68 -30.26 72.91
N PRO A 3 -15.04 -29.30 72.01
CA PRO A 3 -14.48 -28.99 70.68
C PRO A 3 -14.40 -27.44 70.43
N SER A 4 -14.27 -26.81 69.26
CA SER A 4 -14.14 -27.15 67.84
C SER A 4 -13.36 -26.05 67.12
N ARG A 5 -12.67 -26.45 66.05
CA ARG A 5 -11.97 -25.60 65.07
C ARG A 5 -12.92 -24.65 64.33
N ASN A 6 -12.44 -23.47 63.96
CA ASN A 6 -12.87 -22.74 62.77
C ASN A 6 -11.65 -22.51 61.88
N VAL A 7 -11.51 -23.36 60.86
CA VAL A 7 -10.55 -23.22 59.77
C VAL A 7 -11.34 -22.73 58.58
N VAL A 8 -11.27 -21.45 58.25
CA VAL A 8 -11.61 -20.98 56.89
C VAL A 8 -10.70 -19.82 56.52
N ARG A 9 -10.26 -19.83 55.25
CA ARG A 9 -9.59 -18.77 54.48
C ARG A 9 -8.05 -18.77 54.47
N VAL A 10 -7.47 -19.83 53.90
CA VAL A 10 -6.14 -19.74 53.25
C VAL A 10 -6.21 -20.09 51.74
N GLY A 11 -7.30 -20.67 51.25
CA GLY A 11 -7.41 -21.16 49.87
C GLY A 11 -7.71 -20.11 48.78
N ALA A 12 -8.30 -18.96 49.11
CA ALA A 12 -8.84 -18.05 48.09
C ALA A 12 -7.77 -17.23 47.33
N VAL A 13 -6.62 -16.95 47.96
CA VAL A 13 -5.59 -16.07 47.36
C VAL A 13 -4.75 -16.83 46.31
N LYS A 14 -4.55 -18.14 46.48
CA LYS A 14 -3.77 -18.95 45.52
C LYS A 14 -4.50 -19.16 44.20
N ALA A 15 -5.82 -19.37 44.24
CA ALA A 15 -6.63 -19.57 43.04
C ALA A 15 -6.67 -18.31 42.13
N PHE A 16 -6.69 -17.11 42.73
CA PHE A 16 -6.69 -15.86 41.98
C PHE A 16 -5.36 -15.59 41.25
N ARG A 17 -4.22 -15.92 41.88
CA ARG A 17 -2.88 -15.78 41.26
C ARG A 17 -2.67 -16.70 40.06
N TRP A 18 -3.30 -17.87 40.08
CA TRP A 18 -3.22 -18.83 38.96
C TRP A 18 -4.16 -18.46 37.81
N GLY A 19 -5.32 -17.85 38.12
CA GLY A 19 -6.23 -17.33 37.09
C GLY A 19 -5.62 -16.20 36.25
N VAL A 20 -4.85 -15.29 36.87
CA VAL A 20 -4.16 -14.20 36.15
C VAL A 20 -3.01 -14.71 35.29
N ALA A 21 -2.25 -15.71 35.78
CA ALA A 21 -1.18 -16.32 35.00
C ALA A 21 -1.70 -17.09 33.77
N ALA A 22 -2.83 -17.79 33.91
CA ALA A 22 -3.47 -18.49 32.79
C ALA A 22 -4.05 -17.52 31.74
N ALA A 23 -4.60 -16.38 32.16
CA ALA A 23 -5.12 -15.36 31.25
C ALA A 23 -3.99 -14.66 30.45
N ALA A 24 -2.82 -14.42 31.07
CA ALA A 24 -1.68 -13.82 30.38
C ALA A 24 -1.06 -14.75 29.31
N LEU A 25 -1.09 -16.06 29.52
CA LEU A 25 -0.60 -17.05 28.55
C LEU A 25 -1.53 -17.20 27.32
N LEU A 26 -2.84 -16.96 27.48
CA LEU A 26 -3.79 -17.00 26.37
C LEU A 26 -3.74 -15.73 25.49
N GLY A 27 -3.27 -14.60 26.01
CA GLY A 27 -3.11 -13.35 25.26
C GLY A 27 -1.87 -13.30 24.35
N ALA A 28 -0.86 -14.13 24.58
CA ALA A 28 0.34 -14.21 23.75
C ALA A 28 0.15 -15.03 22.46
N GLY A 29 -1.01 -15.64 22.27
CA GLY A 29 -1.32 -16.54 21.14
C GLY A 29 -1.93 -15.87 19.91
N CYS A 30 -2.36 -14.61 20.00
CA CYS A 30 -2.66 -13.84 18.79
C CYS A 30 -1.33 -13.35 18.21
N GLY A 31 -0.64 -14.24 17.51
CA GLY A 31 0.63 -14.02 16.83
C GLY A 31 0.52 -12.97 15.73
N TYR A 32 0.26 -11.72 16.11
CA TYR A 32 0.51 -10.54 15.31
C TYR A 32 2.03 -10.41 15.20
N ARG A 33 2.61 -11.19 14.30
CA ARG A 33 3.94 -10.92 13.80
C ARG A 33 3.80 -9.59 13.07
N PHE A 34 4.44 -8.54 13.60
CA PHE A 34 4.74 -7.36 12.82
C PHE A 34 5.61 -7.82 11.65
N THR A 35 4.97 -8.15 10.53
CA THR A 35 5.65 -8.22 9.25
C THR A 35 6.06 -6.78 8.96
N PRO A 36 7.36 -6.48 8.79
CA PRO A 36 7.77 -5.16 8.31
C PRO A 36 6.92 -4.82 7.09
N TRP A 37 6.16 -3.72 7.14
CA TRP A 37 5.41 -3.27 5.97
C TRP A 37 6.41 -3.00 4.85
N GLY A 38 6.20 -3.66 3.70
CA GLY A 38 7.12 -3.69 2.57
C GLY A 38 8.04 -4.90 2.63
N SER A 39 7.80 -5.88 1.74
CA SER A 39 8.84 -6.80 1.33
C SER A 39 10.09 -5.99 0.96
N ALA A 40 11.26 -6.47 1.35
CA ALA A 40 12.48 -5.77 0.99
C ALA A 40 12.63 -5.87 -0.52
N LEU A 41 12.86 -4.72 -1.19
CA LEU A 41 13.48 -4.72 -2.51
C LEU A 41 14.75 -5.60 -2.49
N PRO A 42 15.20 -6.14 -3.63
CA PRO A 42 16.33 -7.07 -3.72
C PRO A 42 17.51 -6.70 -2.84
N ALA A 43 18.21 -7.70 -2.30
CA ALA A 43 19.40 -7.49 -1.49
C ALA A 43 20.38 -6.52 -2.20
N GLY A 44 20.76 -5.45 -1.51
CA GLY A 44 21.63 -4.41 -2.06
C GLY A 44 20.91 -3.28 -2.82
N VAL A 45 19.58 -3.22 -2.79
CA VAL A 45 18.78 -2.04 -3.17
C VAL A 45 18.34 -1.34 -1.87
N GLY A 46 19.11 -0.33 -1.47
CA GLY A 46 18.87 0.45 -0.26
C GLY A 46 17.79 1.51 -0.48
N GLN A 47 18.24 2.71 -0.85
CA GLN A 47 17.38 3.81 -1.29
C GLN A 47 17.27 3.83 -2.82
N VAL A 48 16.12 4.26 -3.32
CA VAL A 48 15.82 4.35 -4.75
C VAL A 48 15.41 5.76 -5.15
N CYS A 49 15.82 6.16 -6.35
CA CYS A 49 15.29 7.34 -7.02
C CYS A 49 14.00 6.99 -7.76
N ALA A 50 13.07 7.94 -7.82
CA ALA A 50 11.86 7.85 -8.64
C ALA A 50 11.82 9.06 -9.59
N PRO A 51 12.39 8.97 -10.80
CA PRO A 51 12.26 9.99 -11.83
C PRO A 51 10.80 10.21 -12.24
N ILE A 52 10.57 11.28 -13.00
CA ILE A 52 9.26 11.51 -13.62
C ILE A 52 8.93 10.37 -14.57
N PHE A 53 7.69 9.88 -14.51
CA PHE A 53 7.22 8.79 -15.35
C PHE A 53 7.17 9.20 -16.82
N ALA A 54 7.34 8.22 -17.71
CA ALA A 54 6.93 8.37 -19.09
C ALA A 54 5.39 8.32 -19.20
N ASN A 55 4.85 9.03 -20.18
CA ASN A 55 3.43 9.01 -20.49
C ASN A 55 3.26 8.67 -21.98
N ASP A 56 2.82 7.45 -22.23
CA ASP A 56 2.55 6.94 -23.58
C ASP A 56 1.08 7.18 -23.98
N THR A 57 0.40 8.11 -23.28
CA THR A 57 -1.02 8.42 -23.46
C THR A 57 -1.22 9.89 -23.87
N PRO A 58 -2.37 10.25 -24.46
CA PRO A 58 -2.68 11.64 -24.78
C PRO A 58 -3.16 12.47 -23.57
N GLU A 59 -3.27 11.88 -22.37
CA GLU A 59 -3.77 12.57 -21.18
C GLU A 59 -2.61 13.32 -20.49
N PRO A 60 -2.68 14.66 -20.37
CA PRO A 60 -1.59 15.43 -19.78
C PRO A 60 -1.46 15.20 -18.27
N ALA A 61 -0.27 15.46 -17.73
CA ALA A 61 0.04 15.46 -16.30
C ALA A 61 -0.04 14.11 -15.58
N LEU A 62 -0.33 13.01 -16.29
CA LEU A 62 -0.26 11.67 -15.72
C LEU A 62 1.16 11.33 -15.24
N GLU A 63 2.20 11.85 -15.90
CA GLU A 63 3.59 11.66 -15.47
C GLU A 63 3.76 12.08 -14.01
N ASN A 64 3.30 13.30 -13.70
CA ASN A 64 3.42 13.92 -12.40
C ASN A 64 2.51 13.28 -11.37
N LEU A 65 1.29 12.92 -11.75
CA LEU A 65 0.31 12.28 -10.88
C LEU A 65 0.85 10.95 -10.34
N PHE A 66 1.26 10.05 -11.22
CA PHE A 66 1.75 8.73 -10.84
C PHE A 66 3.10 8.81 -10.13
N THR A 67 4.00 9.69 -10.59
CA THR A 67 5.29 9.90 -9.92
C THR A 67 5.11 10.39 -8.48
N ARG A 68 4.17 11.30 -8.23
CA ARG A 68 3.85 11.78 -6.88
C ARG A 68 3.44 10.63 -5.97
N TYR A 69 2.50 9.80 -6.42
CA TYR A 69 2.02 8.67 -5.62
C TYR A 69 3.11 7.61 -5.40
N LEU A 70 3.93 7.30 -6.41
CA LEU A 70 5.07 6.40 -6.21
C LEU A 70 6.04 6.95 -5.16
N ARG A 71 6.41 8.23 -5.25
CA ARG A 71 7.30 8.88 -4.28
C ARG A 71 6.70 8.85 -2.88
N GLN A 72 5.39 9.08 -2.73
CA GLN A 72 4.71 8.96 -1.45
C GLN A 72 4.83 7.53 -0.88
N GLN A 73 4.61 6.50 -1.70
CA GLN A 73 4.82 5.12 -1.26
C GLN A 73 6.26 4.84 -0.84
N LEU A 74 7.24 5.35 -1.60
CA LEU A 74 8.66 5.21 -1.26
C LEU A 74 9.05 5.96 0.01
N VAL A 75 8.46 7.12 0.28
CA VAL A 75 8.66 7.85 1.55
C VAL A 75 8.08 7.04 2.71
N GLN A 76 6.85 6.53 2.56
CA GLN A 76 6.20 5.70 3.58
C GLN A 76 7.00 4.42 3.87
N ALA A 77 7.60 3.82 2.84
CA ALA A 77 8.47 2.66 2.97
C ALA A 77 9.90 3.00 3.46
N GLY A 78 10.24 4.28 3.63
CA GLY A 78 11.60 4.71 3.99
C GLY A 78 12.66 4.41 2.92
N ARG A 79 12.25 4.30 1.66
CA ARG A 79 13.08 3.92 0.51
C ARG A 79 13.39 5.06 -0.45
N LEU A 80 12.74 6.21 -0.33
CA LEU A 80 13.03 7.35 -1.20
C LEU A 80 14.42 7.93 -0.88
N ALA A 81 15.27 8.06 -1.90
CA ALA A 81 16.55 8.73 -1.78
C ALA A 81 16.40 10.26 -1.60
N SER A 82 17.24 10.86 -0.76
CA SER A 82 17.15 12.28 -0.38
C SER A 82 18.01 13.24 -1.22
N ALA A 83 18.92 12.74 -2.07
CA ALA A 83 19.93 13.56 -2.77
C ALA A 83 20.32 12.95 -4.14
N PRO A 84 20.84 13.77 -5.09
CA PRO A 84 21.26 13.26 -6.39
C PRO A 84 22.43 12.27 -6.26
N GLY A 85 22.36 11.15 -6.98
CA GLY A 85 23.36 10.09 -6.95
C GLY A 85 22.82 8.70 -6.62
N CYS A 86 21.56 8.42 -6.90
CA CYS A 86 21.00 7.08 -6.67
C CYS A 86 21.62 6.04 -7.58
N THR A 87 22.16 4.99 -6.98
CA THR A 87 22.59 3.77 -7.66
C THR A 87 21.39 2.97 -8.19
N SER A 88 20.23 3.08 -7.55
CA SER A 88 19.02 2.36 -7.94
C SER A 88 17.85 3.30 -8.24
N THR A 89 17.08 2.98 -9.27
CA THR A 89 16.02 3.83 -9.81
C THR A 89 14.79 3.00 -10.11
N ILE A 90 13.60 3.50 -9.75
CA ILE A 90 12.32 2.95 -10.21
C ILE A 90 11.78 3.86 -11.30
N GLU A 91 11.85 3.38 -12.53
CA GLU A 91 11.24 4.03 -13.70
C GLU A 91 9.81 3.56 -13.87
N GLY A 92 8.91 4.48 -14.23
CA GLY A 92 7.52 4.18 -14.50
C GLY A 92 7.06 4.71 -15.84
N ALA A 93 6.12 4.02 -16.47
CA ALA A 93 5.48 4.44 -17.71
C ALA A 93 3.97 4.18 -17.66
N VAL A 94 3.16 5.20 -17.89
CA VAL A 94 1.71 5.05 -18.06
C VAL A 94 1.44 4.63 -19.50
N LEU A 95 0.96 3.40 -19.68
CA LEU A 95 0.83 2.77 -21.00
C LEU A 95 -0.53 3.08 -21.65
N ASN A 96 -1.58 3.19 -20.85
CA ASN A 96 -2.91 3.54 -21.33
C ASN A 96 -3.75 4.17 -20.21
N VAL A 97 -4.72 4.97 -20.63
CA VAL A 97 -5.81 5.45 -19.81
C VAL A 97 -7.06 5.53 -20.68
N TRP A 98 -8.19 5.05 -20.18
CA TRP A 98 -9.47 5.17 -20.87
C TRP A 98 -10.61 5.16 -19.86
N ALA A 99 -11.75 5.71 -20.25
CA ALA A 99 -12.95 5.65 -19.43
C ALA A 99 -14.15 5.18 -20.25
N SER A 100 -15.03 4.42 -19.61
CA SER A 100 -16.27 3.91 -20.21
C SER A 100 -17.45 4.04 -19.25
N PRO A 101 -18.68 4.19 -19.76
CA PRO A 101 -19.87 4.09 -18.92
C PRO A 101 -19.99 2.68 -18.33
N THR A 102 -20.62 2.58 -17.16
CA THR A 102 -20.98 1.31 -16.51
C THR A 102 -22.46 1.00 -16.70
N ILE A 103 -22.93 -0.14 -16.16
CA ILE A 103 -24.37 -0.48 -16.15
C ILE A 103 -25.21 0.49 -15.30
N VAL A 104 -24.58 1.21 -14.37
CA VAL A 104 -25.25 2.18 -13.51
C VAL A 104 -25.28 3.52 -14.23
N VAL A 105 -26.49 4.06 -14.41
CA VAL A 105 -26.71 5.35 -15.10
C VAL A 105 -25.94 6.46 -14.39
N GLY A 106 -25.18 7.24 -15.17
CA GLY A 106 -24.36 8.34 -14.65
C GLY A 106 -23.08 7.90 -13.93
N ASN A 107 -22.72 6.61 -14.01
CA ASN A 107 -21.49 6.09 -13.44
C ASN A 107 -20.53 5.62 -14.56
N TYR A 108 -19.28 6.06 -14.45
CA TYR A 108 -18.21 5.75 -15.38
C TYR A 108 -17.09 5.03 -14.64
N ARG A 109 -16.32 4.25 -15.39
CA ARG A 109 -15.14 3.56 -14.92
C ARG A 109 -13.94 4.09 -15.67
N VAL A 110 -12.93 4.53 -14.95
CA VAL A 110 -11.60 4.80 -15.52
C VAL A 110 -10.73 3.57 -15.34
N SER A 111 -9.96 3.24 -16.36
CA SER A 111 -9.05 2.11 -16.40
C SER A 111 -7.68 2.59 -16.85
N THR A 112 -6.62 2.05 -16.26
CA THR A 112 -5.25 2.39 -16.63
C THR A 112 -4.31 1.21 -16.44
N THR A 113 -3.21 1.23 -17.19
CA THR A 113 -2.11 0.27 -17.03
C THR A 113 -0.82 1.04 -16.91
N VAL A 114 -0.01 0.65 -15.94
CA VAL A 114 1.28 1.27 -15.63
C VAL A 114 2.35 0.18 -15.54
N ARG A 115 3.49 0.43 -16.17
CA ARG A 115 4.69 -0.40 -16.03
C ARG A 115 5.62 0.26 -15.04
N LEU A 116 6.21 -0.53 -14.15
CA LEU A 116 7.30 -0.12 -13.27
C LEU A 116 8.53 -1.01 -13.52
N ARG A 117 9.70 -0.40 -13.57
CA ARG A 117 10.99 -1.06 -13.79
C ARG A 117 11.95 -0.63 -12.70
N LEU A 118 12.54 -1.60 -12.00
CA LEU A 118 13.59 -1.37 -11.03
C LEU A 118 14.94 -1.56 -11.71
N LEU A 119 15.75 -0.51 -11.74
CA LEU A 119 17.10 -0.52 -12.25
C LEU A 119 18.11 -0.32 -11.12
N LYS A 120 19.29 -0.93 -11.26
CA LYS A 120 20.47 -0.68 -10.44
C LYS A 120 21.66 -0.52 -11.36
N GLU A 121 22.33 0.63 -11.31
CA GLU A 121 23.48 0.98 -12.17
C GLU A 121 23.16 0.81 -13.66
N GLY A 122 21.92 1.09 -14.05
CA GLY A 122 21.42 0.91 -15.43
C GLY A 122 21.02 -0.54 -15.79
N GLN A 123 21.30 -1.52 -14.93
CA GLN A 123 20.84 -2.89 -15.13
C GLN A 123 19.41 -3.06 -14.62
N LEU A 124 18.53 -3.62 -15.46
CA LEU A 124 17.18 -3.99 -15.05
C LEU A 124 17.26 -5.15 -14.06
N LEU A 125 16.77 -4.93 -12.85
CA LEU A 125 16.60 -5.98 -11.85
C LEU A 125 15.22 -6.62 -12.02
N GLY A 126 14.15 -5.83 -11.98
CA GLY A 126 12.79 -6.35 -12.06
C GLY A 126 11.86 -5.43 -12.83
N GLU A 127 10.82 -6.01 -13.41
CA GLU A 127 9.75 -5.29 -14.08
C GLU A 127 8.41 -5.84 -13.61
N THR A 128 7.45 -4.95 -13.41
CA THR A 128 6.06 -5.34 -13.18
C THR A 128 5.13 -4.44 -13.98
N VAL A 129 3.98 -5.00 -14.34
CA VAL A 129 2.89 -4.28 -14.97
C VAL A 129 1.67 -4.42 -14.06
N VAL A 130 1.11 -3.27 -13.69
CA VAL A 130 -0.09 -3.19 -12.87
C VAL A 130 -1.18 -2.49 -13.66
N SER A 131 -2.39 -3.00 -13.54
CA SER A 131 -3.58 -2.41 -14.14
C SER A 131 -4.70 -2.44 -13.13
N GLY A 132 -5.62 -1.50 -13.28
CA GLY A 132 -6.75 -1.39 -12.38
C GLY A 132 -7.79 -0.45 -12.91
N THR A 133 -8.88 -0.38 -12.16
CA THR A 133 -10.05 0.42 -12.53
C THR A 133 -10.60 1.13 -11.31
N GLU A 134 -11.16 2.31 -11.51
CA GLU A 134 -11.85 3.08 -10.47
C GLU A 134 -13.15 3.65 -11.02
N ASP A 135 -14.22 3.56 -10.23
CA ASP A 135 -15.53 4.09 -10.60
C ASP A 135 -15.70 5.55 -10.13
N TYR A 136 -16.44 6.33 -10.92
CA TYR A 136 -16.78 7.71 -10.61
C TYR A 136 -18.11 8.12 -11.20
N LEU A 137 -18.78 9.04 -10.51
CA LEU A 137 -20.02 9.63 -10.99
C LEU A 137 -19.73 10.77 -11.96
N GLN A 138 -20.49 10.86 -13.04
CA GLN A 138 -20.43 12.01 -13.97
C GLN A 138 -20.92 13.32 -13.33
N GLY A 139 -21.58 13.25 -12.17
CA GLY A 139 -22.17 14.42 -11.52
C GLY A 139 -23.49 14.85 -12.19
N ARG A 140 -24.15 15.84 -11.60
CA ARG A 140 -25.41 16.42 -12.13
C ARG A 140 -25.23 17.88 -12.57
N GLY A 141 -24.11 18.51 -12.21
CA GLY A 141 -23.79 19.94 -12.37
C GLY A 141 -22.96 20.30 -13.61
N GLY A 142 -22.82 19.39 -14.58
CA GLY A 142 -22.19 19.67 -15.88
C GLY A 142 -20.74 19.17 -15.99
N VAL A 143 -20.08 19.52 -17.10
CA VAL A 143 -18.79 18.95 -17.53
C VAL A 143 -17.67 19.14 -16.51
N LEU A 144 -17.64 20.27 -15.81
CA LEU A 144 -16.58 20.56 -14.82
C LEU A 144 -16.65 19.63 -13.60
N GLU A 145 -17.86 19.31 -13.12
CA GLU A 145 -18.05 18.36 -12.02
C GLU A 145 -17.64 16.95 -12.46
N ALA A 146 -18.03 16.56 -13.68
CA ALA A 146 -17.65 15.28 -14.27
C ALA A 146 -16.12 15.11 -14.34
N GLU A 147 -15.42 16.15 -14.79
CA GLU A 147 -13.97 16.14 -14.91
C GLU A 147 -13.29 16.13 -13.54
N ALA A 148 -13.76 16.91 -12.57
CA ALA A 148 -13.25 16.88 -11.20
C ALA A 148 -13.40 15.49 -10.57
N ASN A 149 -14.56 14.83 -10.78
CA ASN A 149 -14.80 13.47 -10.29
C ASN A 149 -13.90 12.44 -10.97
N ARG A 150 -13.68 12.58 -12.29
CA ARG A 150 -12.73 11.76 -13.05
C ARG A 150 -11.31 11.91 -12.51
N GLN A 151 -10.85 13.13 -12.28
CA GLN A 151 -9.51 13.40 -11.74
C GLN A 151 -9.34 12.83 -10.32
N ALA A 152 -10.37 12.95 -9.47
CA ALA A 152 -10.36 12.35 -8.14
C ALA A 152 -10.27 10.81 -8.20
N ALA A 153 -10.98 10.18 -9.14
CA ALA A 153 -10.90 8.74 -9.35
C ALA A 153 -9.54 8.31 -9.90
N LEU A 154 -8.98 9.02 -10.87
CA LEU A 154 -7.62 8.78 -11.36
C LEU A 154 -6.58 8.90 -10.24
N ALA A 155 -6.73 9.85 -9.33
CA ALA A 155 -5.85 10.01 -8.19
C ALA A 155 -5.90 8.80 -7.24
N ARG A 156 -7.11 8.30 -6.90
CA ARG A 156 -7.28 7.08 -6.09
C ARG A 156 -6.75 5.83 -6.80
N LEU A 157 -6.96 5.74 -8.11
CA LEU A 157 -6.44 4.65 -8.93
C LEU A 157 -4.91 4.67 -8.97
N ALA A 158 -4.31 5.85 -9.16
CA ALA A 158 -2.86 6.01 -9.13
C ALA A 158 -2.26 5.61 -7.77
N GLU A 159 -2.87 6.04 -6.67
CA GLU A 159 -2.44 5.63 -5.32
C GLU A 159 -2.46 4.11 -5.16
N THR A 160 -3.56 3.48 -5.55
CA THR A 160 -3.75 2.02 -5.45
C THR A 160 -2.74 1.27 -6.31
N LEU A 161 -2.52 1.70 -7.55
CA LEU A 161 -1.60 1.04 -8.47
C LEU A 161 -0.14 1.24 -8.09
N MET A 162 0.25 2.39 -7.53
CA MET A 162 1.63 2.60 -7.07
C MET A 162 1.95 1.75 -5.84
N ARG A 163 0.96 1.51 -4.99
CA ARG A 163 1.09 0.56 -3.88
C ARG A 163 1.23 -0.87 -4.38
N ASP A 164 0.29 -1.36 -5.20
CA ASP A 164 0.33 -2.72 -5.77
C ASP A 164 1.62 -2.95 -6.59
N GLY A 165 2.02 -1.97 -7.39
CA GLY A 165 3.24 -2.02 -8.18
C GLY A 165 4.51 -2.10 -7.34
N TYR A 166 4.58 -1.33 -6.25
CA TYR A 166 5.68 -1.44 -5.30
C TYR A 166 5.70 -2.81 -4.61
N ASP A 167 4.56 -3.28 -4.11
CA ASP A 167 4.44 -4.56 -3.43
C ASP A 167 4.86 -5.73 -4.33
N ARG A 168 4.44 -5.72 -5.61
CA ARG A 168 4.86 -6.72 -6.61
C ARG A 168 6.35 -6.67 -6.91
N LEU A 169 6.92 -5.48 -7.12
CA LEU A 169 8.36 -5.34 -7.33
C LEU A 169 9.15 -5.88 -6.15
N ALA A 170 8.65 -5.68 -4.94
CA ALA A 170 9.28 -6.14 -3.72
C ALA A 170 9.06 -7.64 -3.45
N SER A 171 7.95 -8.23 -3.92
CA SER A 171 7.64 -9.66 -3.74
C SER A 171 8.24 -10.58 -4.80
N THR A 172 8.93 -10.04 -5.81
CA THR A 172 9.48 -10.84 -6.93
C THR A 172 10.76 -11.62 -6.54
N TRP A 173 11.15 -11.62 -5.26
CA TRP A 173 12.47 -12.05 -4.78
C TRP A 173 12.40 -12.94 -3.54
#